data_AF-A0A7S0R7R8-F1
#
_entry.id   AF-A0A7S0R7R8-F1
#
_cell.length_a   1.000
_cell.length_b   1.000
_cell.length_c   1.000
_cell.angle_alpha   90.00
_cell.angle_beta   90.00
_cell.angle_gamma   90.00
#
_symmetry.space_group_name_H-M   'P 1'
#
loop_
_entity.id
_entity.type
_entity.pdbx_description
1 polymer ?
#
loop_
_entity_poly.entity_id
_entity_poly.type
_entity_poly.pdbx_seq_one_letter_code
_entity_poly.pdbx_strand_id
1 'polypeptide(L)'
;VLAKGLEQGREQLKAMRAFEEMCIERGLFDFAYSAGQRYLGAVLKMLYDEEVLEEPALLAWANAKEKSQSSIKSQAEDKFVLAAAPFITWLKEAEDETDSEEEEDDEETLLREELGLPELIDEF
;
A
#
# COMPACT_ATOMS: atom_id res chain seq x y z
N VAL A 1 25.08 18.51 -9.50
CA VAL A 1 23.65 18.32 -9.90
C VAL A 1 23.15 16.95 -9.47
N LEU A 2 23.81 15.85 -9.87
CA LEU A 2 23.44 14.47 -9.46
C LEU A 2 23.33 14.24 -7.95
N ALA A 3 24.24 14.81 -7.14
CA ALA A 3 24.20 14.69 -5.68
C ALA A 3 22.94 15.33 -5.05
N LYS A 4 22.42 16.41 -5.64
CA LYS A 4 21.23 17.11 -5.14
C LYS A 4 19.96 16.31 -5.42
N GLY A 5 19.87 15.65 -6.59
CA GLY A 5 18.76 14.74 -6.92
C GLY A 5 18.76 13.47 -6.06
N LEU A 6 19.94 12.93 -5.74
CA LEU A 6 20.07 11.79 -4.81
C LEU A 6 19.70 12.17 -3.36
N GLU A 7 20.00 13.39 -2.94
CA GLU A 7 19.61 13.91 -1.63
C GLU A 7 18.10 14.11 -1.57
N GLN A 8 17.52 14.74 -2.59
CA GLN A 8 16.09 14.93 -2.74
C GLN A 8 15.32 13.60 -2.74
N GLY A 9 15.75 12.59 -3.52
CA GLY A 9 15.11 11.27 -3.53
C GLY A 9 15.20 10.54 -2.18
N ARG A 10 16.30 10.72 -1.42
CA ARG A 10 16.43 10.18 -0.05
C ARG A 10 15.51 10.90 0.94
N GLU A 11 15.29 12.20 0.76
CA GLU A 11 14.35 12.98 1.58
C GLU A 11 12.91 12.59 1.29
N GLN A 12 12.54 12.39 0.03
CA GLN A 12 11.23 11.90 -0.39
C GLN A 12 10.94 10.51 0.19
N LEU A 13 11.92 9.60 0.18
CA LEU A 13 11.77 8.28 0.77
C LEU A 13 11.63 8.32 2.30
N LYS A 14 12.29 9.27 2.97
CA LYS A 14 12.05 9.52 4.40
C LYS A 14 10.66 10.08 4.65
N ALA A 15 10.19 11.00 3.80
CA ALA A 15 8.85 11.57 3.92
C ALA A 15 7.77 10.50 3.76
N MET A 16 7.91 9.61 2.77
CA MET A 16 6.98 8.49 2.57
C MET A 16 6.97 7.52 3.77
N ARG A 17 8.15 7.17 4.30
CA ARG A 17 8.24 6.32 5.51
C ARG A 17 7.63 6.99 6.74
N ALA A 18 7.88 8.28 6.93
CA ALA A 18 7.31 9.04 8.04
C ALA A 18 5.79 9.18 7.91
N PHE A 19 5.29 9.31 6.67
CA PHE A 19 3.87 9.34 6.38
C PHE A 19 3.21 8.00 6.70
N GLU A 20 3.81 6.89 6.26
CA GLU A 20 3.40 5.53 6.62
C GLU A 20 3.35 5.32 8.14
N GLU A 21 4.43 5.63 8.84
CA GLU A 21 4.53 5.52 10.30
C GLU A 21 3.46 6.37 11.00
N MET A 22 3.25 7.61 10.54
CA MET A 22 2.22 8.51 11.08
C MET A 22 0.81 7.95 10.89
N CYS A 23 0.52 7.33 9.73
CA CYS A 23 -0.79 6.75 9.51
C CYS A 23 -1.01 5.49 10.34
N ILE A 24 0.04 4.69 10.59
CA ILE A 24 -0.01 3.52 11.47
C ILE A 24 -0.18 3.95 12.94
N GLU A 25 0.62 4.89 13.43
CA GLU A 25 0.57 5.39 14.82
C GLU A 25 -0.80 6.00 15.14
N ARG A 26 -1.40 6.71 14.19
CA ARG A 26 -2.73 7.31 14.35
C ARG A 26 -3.88 6.31 14.24
N GLY A 27 -3.60 5.03 13.99
CA GLY A 27 -4.61 3.99 13.84
C GLY A 27 -5.50 4.20 12.61
N LEU A 28 -4.98 4.85 11.55
CA LEU A 28 -5.74 5.16 10.34
C LEU A 28 -6.18 3.89 9.58
N PHE A 29 -5.56 2.75 9.91
CA PHE A 29 -5.83 1.41 9.36
C PHE A 29 -6.41 0.44 10.40
N ASP A 30 -6.75 0.92 11.59
CA ASP A 30 -7.49 0.14 12.58
C ASP A 30 -8.96 -0.01 12.12
N PHE A 31 -9.64 -1.05 12.58
CA PHE A 31 -10.97 -1.51 12.14
C PHE A 31 -12.06 -0.42 12.18
N ALA A 32 -11.83 0.67 12.93
CA ALA A 32 -12.74 1.80 13.07
C ALA A 32 -12.67 2.84 11.92
N TYR A 33 -11.59 2.86 11.11
CA TYR A 33 -11.34 3.92 10.12
C TYR A 33 -11.08 3.40 8.70
N SER A 34 -11.90 2.45 8.21
CA SER A 34 -11.88 1.98 6.81
C SER A 34 -12.02 3.10 5.75
N ALA A 35 -12.47 4.29 6.16
CA ALA A 35 -12.44 5.49 5.33
C ALA A 35 -11.00 5.94 4.99
N GLY A 36 -10.05 5.82 5.93
CA GLY A 36 -8.65 6.23 5.73
C GLY A 36 -7.97 5.45 4.62
N GLN A 37 -8.24 4.13 4.52
CA GLN A 37 -7.77 3.28 3.43
C GLN A 37 -8.25 3.79 2.06
N ARG A 38 -9.51 4.22 1.96
CA ARG A 38 -10.11 4.67 0.69
C ARG A 38 -9.52 5.96 0.15
N TYR A 39 -9.07 6.85 1.04
CA TYR A 39 -8.51 8.14 0.65
C TYR A 39 -6.99 8.10 0.44
N LEU A 40 -6.31 7.00 0.82
CA LEU A 40 -4.86 6.92 0.74
C LEU A 40 -4.34 7.15 -0.69
N GLY A 41 -4.95 6.49 -1.69
CA GLY A 41 -4.58 6.70 -3.09
C GLY A 41 -4.75 8.16 -3.54
N ALA A 42 -5.80 8.86 -3.09
CA ALA A 42 -6.01 10.27 -3.39
C ALA A 42 -4.97 11.17 -2.70
N VAL A 43 -4.56 10.85 -1.47
CA VAL A 43 -3.51 11.59 -0.74
C VAL A 43 -2.15 11.40 -1.42
N LEU A 44 -1.81 10.17 -1.82
CA LEU A 44 -0.58 9.91 -2.56
C LEU A 44 -0.59 10.62 -3.92
N LYS A 45 -1.74 10.66 -4.60
CA LYS A 45 -1.92 11.43 -5.83
C LYS A 45 -1.70 12.93 -5.62
N MET A 46 -2.23 13.51 -4.54
CA MET A 46 -1.99 14.93 -4.20
C MET A 46 -0.51 15.21 -3.91
N LEU A 47 0.18 14.33 -3.19
CA LEU A 47 1.62 14.46 -2.91
C LEU A 47 2.47 14.33 -4.18
N TYR A 48 2.02 13.52 -5.13
CA TYR A 48 2.64 13.39 -6.45
C TYR A 48 2.41 14.65 -7.30
N ASP A 49 1.18 15.16 -7.34
CA ASP A 49 0.82 16.34 -8.14
C ASP A 49 1.52 17.63 -7.64
N GLU A 50 1.83 17.72 -6.34
CA GLU A 50 2.61 18.81 -5.73
C GLU A 50 4.14 18.63 -5.83
N GLU A 51 4.62 17.65 -6.58
CA GLU A 51 6.06 17.32 -6.73
C GLU A 51 6.78 17.01 -5.39
N VAL A 52 6.01 16.64 -4.35
CA VAL A 52 6.55 16.25 -3.04
C VAL A 52 7.09 14.83 -3.08
N LEU A 53 6.42 13.93 -3.80
CA LEU A 53 6.84 12.55 -4.02
C LEU A 53 6.94 12.27 -5.52
N GLU A 54 8.14 11.97 -5.98
CA GLU A 54 8.36 11.58 -7.37
C GLU A 54 8.22 10.06 -7.54
N GLU A 55 7.83 9.65 -8.75
CA GLU A 55 7.71 8.25 -9.17
C GLU A 55 8.90 7.35 -8.75
N PRO A 56 10.18 7.71 -9.00
CA PRO A 56 11.32 6.89 -8.56
C PRO A 56 11.38 6.68 -7.05
N ALA A 57 10.92 7.63 -6.24
CA ALA A 57 10.91 7.50 -4.79
C ALA A 57 9.77 6.59 -4.31
N LEU A 58 8.59 6.71 -4.92
CA LEU A 58 7.41 5.89 -4.62
C LEU A 58 7.62 4.43 -5.02
N LEU A 59 8.15 4.18 -6.22
CA LEU A 59 8.49 2.84 -6.69
C LEU A 59 9.63 2.22 -5.86
N ALA A 60 10.64 3.00 -5.47
CA ALA A 60 11.71 2.51 -4.59
C ALA A 60 11.18 2.15 -3.19
N TRP A 61 10.21 2.90 -2.66
CA TRP A 61 9.53 2.56 -1.42
C TRP A 61 8.72 1.26 -1.55
N ALA A 62 7.90 1.12 -2.60
CA ALA A 62 7.10 -0.09 -2.85
C ALA A 62 7.98 -1.34 -2.98
N ASN A 63 9.04 -1.28 -3.79
CA ASN A 63 10.03 -2.35 -3.94
C ASN A 63 10.73 -2.71 -2.61
N ALA A 64 11.01 -1.72 -1.77
CA ALA A 64 11.62 -1.96 -0.46
C ALA A 64 10.65 -2.70 0.47
N LYS A 65 9.34 -2.45 0.36
CA LYS A 65 8.30 -3.14 1.13
C LYS A 65 8.09 -4.58 0.67
N GLU A 66 8.11 -4.82 -0.64
CA GLU A 66 8.09 -6.17 -1.23
C GLU A 66 9.33 -6.99 -0.79
N LYS A 67 10.53 -6.39 -0.76
CA LYS A 67 11.75 -7.08 -0.31
C LYS A 67 11.80 -7.31 1.20
N SER A 68 11.05 -6.53 1.98
CA SER A 68 11.01 -6.62 3.44
C SER A 68 10.01 -7.66 3.98
N GLN A 69 9.34 -8.42 3.10
CA GLN A 69 8.37 -9.49 3.40
C GLN A 69 8.88 -10.61 4.34
N SER A 70 10.16 -10.63 4.73
CA SER A 70 10.78 -11.81 5.32
C SER A 70 10.84 -11.89 6.85
N SER A 71 10.41 -10.91 7.67
CA SER A 71 10.60 -11.11 9.13
C SER A 71 9.63 -10.48 10.14
N ILE A 72 9.14 -9.25 10.01
CA ILE A 72 8.23 -8.66 11.01
C ILE A 72 7.41 -7.57 10.31
N LYS A 73 6.14 -7.86 9.98
CA LYS A 73 5.17 -6.86 9.54
C LYS A 73 4.02 -6.80 10.54
N SER A 74 3.61 -5.60 10.89
CA SER A 74 2.34 -5.36 11.58
C SER A 74 1.19 -5.51 10.59
N GLN A 75 0.03 -6.04 11.02
CA GLN A 75 -1.19 -6.06 10.20
C GLN A 75 -1.55 -4.67 9.64
N ALA A 76 -1.18 -3.60 10.35
CA ALA A 76 -1.39 -2.22 9.88
C ALA A 76 -0.46 -1.83 8.72
N GLU A 77 0.76 -2.36 8.67
CA GLU A 77 1.68 -2.13 7.55
C GLU A 77 1.20 -2.83 6.28
N ASP A 78 0.70 -4.06 6.39
CA ASP A 78 0.10 -4.77 5.25
C ASP A 78 -1.13 -4.03 4.72
N LYS A 79 -2.02 -3.60 5.62
CA LYS A 79 -3.19 -2.77 5.27
C LYS A 79 -2.79 -1.44 4.60
N PHE A 80 -1.68 -0.83 4.99
CA PHE A 80 -1.15 0.38 4.35
C PHE A 80 -0.69 0.09 2.92
N VAL A 81 0.12 -0.96 2.73
CA VAL A 81 0.66 -1.33 1.42
C VAL A 81 -0.47 -1.72 0.47
N LEU A 82 -1.45 -2.50 0.93
CA LEU A 82 -2.63 -2.87 0.15
C LEU A 82 -3.44 -1.63 -0.27
N ALA A 83 -3.66 -0.68 0.63
CA ALA A 83 -4.37 0.56 0.29
C ALA A 83 -3.59 1.47 -0.67
N ALA A 84 -2.26 1.37 -0.69
CA ALA A 84 -1.41 2.11 -1.62
C ALA A 84 -1.27 1.40 -2.98
N ALA A 85 -1.52 0.08 -3.04
CA ALA A 85 -1.41 -0.74 -4.23
C ALA A 85 -2.07 -0.13 -5.48
N PRO A 86 -3.34 0.33 -5.48
CA PRO A 86 -3.96 0.88 -6.70
C PRO A 86 -3.24 2.13 -7.23
N PHE A 87 -2.63 2.94 -6.36
CA PHE A 87 -1.85 4.10 -6.77
C PHE A 87 -0.47 3.70 -7.32
N ILE A 88 0.19 2.72 -6.69
CA ILE A 88 1.45 2.17 -7.19
C ILE A 88 1.25 1.47 -8.54
N THR A 89 0.15 0.73 -8.70
CA THR A 89 -0.25 0.12 -9.96
C THR A 89 -0.51 1.21 -11.01
N TRP A 90 -1.26 2.26 -10.69
CA TRP A 90 -1.43 3.39 -11.61
C TRP A 90 -0.11 4.03 -12.07
N LEU A 91 0.88 4.16 -11.18
CA LEU A 91 2.23 4.64 -11.54
C LEU A 91 2.98 3.65 -12.45
N LYS A 92 2.87 2.34 -12.19
CA LYS A 92 3.48 1.29 -13.01
C LYS A 92 2.80 1.14 -14.38
N GLU A 93 1.46 1.22 -14.43
CA GLU A 93 0.64 1.14 -15.64
C GLU A 93 0.83 2.36 -16.56
N ALA A 94 1.15 3.52 -15.98
CA ALA A 94 1.59 4.67 -16.78
C ALA A 94 2.92 4.40 -17.51
N GLU A 95 3.72 3.41 -17.07
CA GLU A 95 4.93 2.93 -17.73
C GLU A 95 4.73 1.66 -18.61
N ASP A 96 3.85 0.72 -18.23
CA ASP A 96 3.66 -0.56 -18.96
C ASP A 96 2.22 -1.14 -18.82
N GLU A 97 1.55 -1.38 -19.94
CA GLU A 97 0.13 -1.78 -20.07
C GLU A 97 -0.12 -3.28 -19.77
N THR A 98 0.33 -3.84 -18.63
CA THR A 98 -0.11 -5.16 -18.13
C THR A 98 0.50 -5.47 -16.76
N ASP A 99 -0.31 -5.62 -15.70
CA ASP A 99 -0.45 -6.86 -14.91
C ASP A 99 -1.37 -6.62 -13.69
N SER A 100 -2.57 -7.18 -13.76
CA SER A 100 -3.55 -7.19 -12.67
C SER A 100 -3.29 -8.39 -11.77
N GLU A 101 -2.67 -8.16 -10.62
CA GLU A 101 -2.68 -9.10 -9.49
C GLU A 101 -3.57 -8.52 -8.38
N GLU A 102 -4.86 -8.82 -8.49
CA GLU A 102 -5.84 -8.68 -7.41
C GLU A 102 -5.54 -9.74 -6.35
N GLU A 103 -4.91 -9.34 -5.24
CA GLU A 103 -5.01 -10.07 -3.97
C GLU A 103 -6.08 -9.39 -3.11
N GLU A 104 -7.34 -9.62 -3.49
CA GLU A 104 -8.47 -9.50 -2.56
C GLU A 104 -8.81 -10.90 -2.02
N ASP A 105 -8.84 -10.99 -0.69
CA ASP A 105 -9.64 -11.91 0.14
C ASP A 105 -8.88 -12.95 1.00
N ASP A 106 -8.35 -12.46 2.13
CA ASP A 106 -7.89 -13.28 3.28
C ASP A 106 -8.63 -12.91 4.59
N GLU A 107 -9.80 -12.24 4.52
CA GLU A 107 -10.65 -11.99 5.69
C GLU A 107 -11.94 -12.84 5.69
N GLU A 108 -12.46 -13.29 4.54
CA GLU A 108 -13.65 -14.16 4.50
C GLU A 108 -13.33 -15.62 4.90
N THR A 109 -12.14 -16.12 4.58
CA THR A 109 -11.70 -17.50 4.86
C THR A 109 -11.53 -17.78 6.35
N LEU A 110 -11.04 -16.79 7.11
CA LEU A 110 -10.73 -16.93 8.54
C LEU A 110 -12.00 -16.92 9.41
N LEU A 111 -13.01 -16.12 9.04
CA LEU A 111 -14.32 -16.12 9.71
C LEU A 111 -15.11 -17.42 9.48
N ARG A 112 -14.91 -18.04 8.31
CA ARG A 112 -15.58 -19.28 7.94
C ARG A 112 -15.06 -20.49 8.71
N GLU A 113 -13.75 -20.55 8.94
CA GLU A 113 -13.11 -21.59 9.74
C GLU A 113 -13.51 -21.50 11.22
N GLU A 114 -13.66 -20.28 11.76
CA GLU A 114 -14.12 -20.07 13.15
C GLU A 114 -15.59 -20.48 13.35
N LEU A 115 -16.42 -20.32 12.32
CA LEU A 115 -17.86 -20.63 12.36
C LEU A 115 -18.21 -22.04 11.85
N GLY A 116 -17.24 -22.80 11.33
CA GLY A 116 -17.41 -24.20 10.93
C GLY A 116 -18.51 -24.43 9.87
N LEU A 117 -18.72 -23.46 8.98
CA LEU A 117 -19.78 -23.55 7.96
C LEU A 117 -19.34 -24.45 6.79
N PRO A 118 -20.17 -25.41 6.34
CA PRO A 118 -19.83 -26.28 5.21
C PRO A 118 -19.71 -25.51 3.90
N GLU A 119 -18.98 -26.08 2.93
CA GLU A 119 -18.79 -25.49 1.59
C GLU A 119 -20.15 -25.31 0.95
N LEU A 120 -20.42 -24.11 0.44
CA LEU A 120 -21.61 -23.87 -0.36
C LEU A 120 -21.42 -24.72 -1.62
N ILE A 121 -22.04 -25.89 -1.64
CA ILE A 121 -22.10 -26.74 -2.81
C ILE A 121 -22.97 -25.98 -3.81
N ASP A 122 -22.35 -25.47 -4.86
CA ASP A 122 -23.02 -24.82 -5.98
C ASP A 122 -23.87 -25.87 -6.72
N GLU A 123 -25.10 -26.08 -6.26
CA GLU A 123 -26.11 -26.84 -6.99
C GLU A 123 -26.93 -25.89 -7.89
N PHE A 124 -26.50 -25.85 -9.16
CA PHE A 124 -27.23 -25.62 -10.42
C PHE A 124 -28.11 -24.37 -10.62
#